data_AF-A0A7J0CK15-F1
#
_entry.id   AF-A0A7J0CK15-F1
#
_cell.length_a   1.000
_cell.length_b   1.000
_cell.length_c   1.000
_cell.angle_alpha   90.00
_cell.angle_beta   90.00
_cell.angle_gamma   90.00
#
_symmetry.space_group_name_H-M   'P 1'
#
loop_
_entity.id
_entity.type
_entity.pdbx_description
1 polymer ?
#
loop_
_entity_poly.entity_id
_entity_poly.type
_entity_poly.pdbx_seq_one_letter_code
_entity_poly.pdbx_strand_id
1 'polypeptide(L)'
;MRDFRPSDAQAWTRVRRAAVPYLVSTPEQVTHDLAHAHPDRHYRLLVAERDGEVIGTAQAQIAHESTEPGQGSCTPHVLPGHTGRGAGSLLLSTAEEHLAQAGAAVVHAWVLDTPQSLEFARGRGYRPGRSAHFQHLDLAGASLPPLQEAPAGVELRSGADFADDPRPLFEADAEVTPDEPTDVPTELDDYEDWLTNTWRHPTFDAALTTVVLVDGRVAAFSAAGTDGSRTYSSNMTGTLRAFRGGVWRSWRRTTRCTGLGRPDTRTPTPPTTPATARCWPSTRRSATRSAPRRSAMPAPSAEPRAPRSKGLVVALTKAGRTKIRYPAELVRDDGTRVTVRAPWAAPGVRDFGFVRFEPGDVLTEHYWRDRWFAVKEVRTGDGELKGWYCDITRPAVLADGVLAVEDLDLDLWVSADGSSVLRLDEDEFEASGLAGRDPGAAGAAARALDELEALARAEGLAGLLT
;
A
#
# COMPACT_ATOMS: atom_id res chain seq x y z
N MET A 1 -31.30 17.79 -5.78
CA MET A 1 -30.65 16.96 -4.75
C MET A 1 -31.68 16.68 -3.68
N ARG A 2 -31.66 15.47 -3.11
CA ARG A 2 -32.57 15.03 -2.05
C ARG A 2 -31.88 13.99 -1.17
N ASP A 3 -32.45 13.68 -0.02
CA ASP A 3 -32.01 12.55 0.80
C ASP A 3 -32.21 11.22 0.05
N PHE A 4 -31.29 10.31 0.30
CA PHE A 4 -31.38 8.92 -0.12
C PHE A 4 -32.60 8.25 0.50
N ARG A 5 -33.25 7.41 -0.29
CA ARG A 5 -34.32 6.50 0.14
C ARG A 5 -33.85 5.08 -0.07
N PRO A 6 -34.30 4.08 0.71
CA PRO A 6 -33.92 2.68 0.48
C PRO A 6 -34.18 2.19 -0.96
N SER A 7 -35.18 2.74 -1.65
CA SER A 7 -35.45 2.47 -3.07
C SER A 7 -34.34 2.92 -4.03
N ASP A 8 -33.46 3.84 -3.62
CA ASP A 8 -32.34 4.33 -4.41
C ASP A 8 -31.11 3.40 -4.33
N ALA A 9 -31.10 2.38 -3.46
CA ALA A 9 -29.93 1.56 -3.16
C ALA A 9 -29.23 0.99 -4.41
N GLN A 10 -30.00 0.54 -5.40
CA GLN A 10 -29.46 0.06 -6.67
C GLN A 10 -28.80 1.19 -7.49
N ALA A 11 -29.45 2.36 -7.56
CA ALA A 11 -28.94 3.50 -8.30
C ALA A 11 -27.70 4.10 -7.62
N TRP A 12 -27.72 4.18 -6.29
CA TRP A 12 -26.56 4.57 -5.48
C TRP A 12 -25.35 3.67 -5.75
N THR A 13 -25.56 2.36 -5.69
CA THR A 13 -24.51 1.37 -5.94
C THR A 13 -23.95 1.48 -7.35
N ARG A 14 -24.82 1.71 -8.35
CA ARG A 14 -24.39 1.96 -9.74
C ARG A 14 -23.46 3.17 -9.84
N VAL A 15 -23.80 4.29 -9.19
CA VAL A 15 -22.95 5.48 -9.17
C VAL A 15 -21.60 5.19 -8.51
N ARG A 16 -21.59 4.54 -7.34
CA ARG A 16 -20.35 4.21 -6.63
C ARG A 16 -19.44 3.28 -7.41
N ARG A 17 -19.98 2.21 -7.99
CA ARG A 17 -19.22 1.26 -8.82
C ARG A 17 -18.67 1.92 -10.09
N ALA A 18 -19.38 2.89 -10.67
CA ALA A 18 -18.89 3.62 -11.84
C ALA A 18 -17.79 4.64 -11.48
N ALA A 19 -17.92 5.33 -10.33
CA ALA A 19 -16.97 6.36 -9.91
C ALA A 19 -15.71 5.78 -9.26
N VAL A 20 -15.85 4.75 -8.42
CA VAL A 20 -14.75 4.08 -7.71
C VAL A 20 -14.92 2.55 -7.84
N PRO A 21 -14.59 1.97 -9.01
CA PRO A 21 -14.84 0.55 -9.32
C PRO A 21 -14.05 -0.44 -8.46
N TYR A 22 -13.23 0.04 -7.53
CA TYR A 22 -12.36 -0.76 -6.67
C TYR A 22 -12.93 -0.97 -5.27
N LEU A 23 -13.99 -0.25 -4.88
CA LEU A 23 -14.65 -0.42 -3.59
C LEU A 23 -15.77 -1.45 -3.72
N VAL A 24 -15.88 -2.32 -2.70
CA VAL A 24 -17.09 -3.12 -2.50
C VAL A 24 -18.25 -2.16 -2.22
N SER A 25 -19.34 -2.33 -2.95
CA SER A 25 -20.56 -1.56 -2.76
C SER A 25 -21.73 -2.43 -3.18
N THR A 26 -22.70 -2.61 -2.29
CA THR A 26 -23.93 -3.35 -2.53
C THR A 26 -25.15 -2.52 -2.10
N PRO A 27 -26.34 -2.77 -2.69
CA PRO A 27 -27.58 -2.15 -2.22
C PRO A 27 -27.86 -2.44 -0.74
N GLU A 28 -27.60 -3.67 -0.30
CA GLU A 28 -27.85 -4.14 1.06
C GLU A 28 -26.96 -3.40 2.07
N GLN A 29 -25.68 -3.20 1.73
CA GLN A 29 -24.73 -2.42 2.54
C GLN A 29 -25.24 -1.00 2.77
N VAL A 30 -25.58 -0.26 1.72
CA VAL A 30 -25.96 1.15 1.89
C VAL A 30 -27.25 1.31 2.70
N THR A 31 -28.19 0.36 2.61
CA THR A 31 -29.38 0.37 3.45
C THR A 31 -29.07 -0.01 4.90
N HIS A 32 -28.15 -0.94 5.12
CA HIS A 32 -27.67 -1.32 6.45
C HIS A 32 -26.96 -0.17 7.14
N ASP A 33 -26.02 0.47 6.46
CA ASP A 33 -25.25 1.61 6.96
C ASP A 33 -26.15 2.75 7.43
N LEU A 34 -27.23 3.02 6.68
CA LEU A 34 -28.18 4.07 7.05
C LEU A 34 -29.06 3.67 8.24
N ALA A 35 -29.49 2.41 8.30
CA ALA A 35 -30.39 1.93 9.34
C ALA A 35 -29.72 1.76 10.71
N HIS A 36 -28.42 1.44 10.72
CA HIS A 36 -27.65 1.12 11.93
C HIS A 36 -26.55 2.13 12.24
N ALA A 37 -26.56 3.30 11.60
CA ALA A 37 -25.61 4.35 11.93
C ALA A 37 -25.75 4.78 13.41
N HIS A 38 -24.63 4.78 14.13
CA HIS A 38 -24.56 5.38 15.46
C HIS A 38 -25.11 6.82 15.44
N PRO A 39 -25.95 7.23 16.41
CA PRO A 39 -26.56 8.56 16.42
C PRO A 39 -25.55 9.71 16.29
N ASP A 40 -24.41 9.61 16.98
CA ASP A 40 -23.36 10.64 16.99
C ASP A 40 -22.58 10.72 15.67
N ARG A 41 -22.75 9.76 14.74
CA ARG A 41 -22.22 9.90 13.38
C ARG A 41 -22.94 10.98 12.60
N HIS A 42 -24.13 11.41 13.04
CA HIS A 42 -25.00 12.32 12.28
C HIS A 42 -25.08 11.90 10.81
N TYR A 43 -25.25 10.59 10.57
CA TYR A 43 -25.03 9.98 9.26
C TYR A 43 -26.08 10.43 8.25
N ARG A 44 -25.63 10.88 7.07
CA ARG A 44 -26.54 11.34 6.02
C ARG A 44 -26.08 10.92 4.63
N LEU A 45 -27.03 10.39 3.86
CA LEU A 45 -26.84 9.97 2.49
C LEU A 45 -27.66 10.88 1.54
N LEU A 46 -26.98 11.46 0.56
CA LEU A 46 -27.56 12.42 -0.39
C LEU A 46 -27.46 11.90 -1.82
N VAL A 47 -28.49 12.15 -2.62
CA VAL A 47 -28.50 11.84 -4.06
C VAL A 47 -28.75 13.09 -4.90
N ALA A 48 -28.03 13.18 -6.02
CA ALA A 48 -28.27 14.15 -7.07
C ALA A 48 -29.03 13.44 -8.20
N GLU A 49 -30.20 13.96 -8.54
CA GLU A 49 -31.08 13.43 -9.57
C GLU A 49 -31.20 14.41 -10.73
N ARG A 50 -31.25 13.89 -11.94
CA ARG A 50 -31.52 14.64 -13.17
C ARG A 50 -32.36 13.78 -14.09
N ASP A 51 -33.46 14.34 -14.60
CA ASP A 51 -34.37 13.66 -15.54
C ASP A 51 -34.86 12.28 -15.03
N GLY A 52 -35.08 12.17 -13.70
CA GLY A 52 -35.51 10.93 -13.04
C GLY A 52 -34.38 9.94 -12.72
N GLU A 53 -33.13 10.23 -13.11
CA GLU A 53 -31.98 9.37 -12.87
C GLU A 53 -31.09 9.92 -11.75
N VAL A 54 -30.70 9.05 -10.80
CA VAL A 54 -29.63 9.37 -9.84
C VAL A 54 -28.29 9.37 -10.56
N ILE A 55 -27.69 10.56 -10.66
CA ILE A 55 -26.42 10.82 -11.35
C ILE A 55 -25.25 11.06 -10.39
N GLY A 56 -25.53 11.24 -9.10
CA GLY A 56 -24.50 11.49 -8.09
C GLY A 56 -24.94 11.10 -6.69
N THR A 57 -23.97 10.81 -5.83
CA THR A 57 -24.17 10.38 -4.44
C THR A 57 -23.16 11.09 -3.54
N ALA A 58 -23.53 11.37 -2.29
CA ALA A 58 -22.59 11.80 -1.26
C ALA A 58 -23.01 11.21 0.08
N GLN A 59 -22.02 10.71 0.82
CA GLN A 59 -22.16 10.23 2.19
C GLN A 59 -21.45 11.24 3.08
N ALA A 60 -22.15 11.74 4.10
CA ALA A 60 -21.64 12.71 5.06
C ALA A 60 -21.79 12.13 6.47
N GLN A 61 -20.73 12.24 7.28
CA GLN A 61 -20.73 11.75 8.65
C GLN A 61 -19.72 12.48 9.53
N ILE A 62 -20.05 12.61 10.82
CA ILE A 62 -19.10 12.89 11.89
C ILE A 62 -18.31 11.61 12.18
N ALA A 63 -17.00 11.74 12.31
CA ALA A 63 -16.13 10.67 12.79
C ALA A 63 -16.28 10.55 14.31
N HIS A 64 -17.39 9.97 14.75
CA HIS A 64 -17.76 9.89 16.17
C HIS A 64 -16.78 9.10 17.04
N GLU A 65 -16.07 8.13 16.45
CA GLU A 65 -14.99 7.36 17.08
C GLU A 65 -13.66 8.14 17.15
N SER A 66 -13.63 9.38 16.65
CA SER A 66 -12.42 10.18 16.73
C SER A 66 -12.17 10.65 18.15
N THR A 67 -10.93 10.52 18.60
CA THR A 67 -10.48 11.09 19.87
C THR A 67 -10.38 12.62 19.82
N GLU A 68 -10.47 13.21 18.63
CA GLU A 68 -10.55 14.65 18.41
C GLU A 68 -11.97 15.05 17.98
N PRO A 69 -12.64 15.96 18.71
CA PRO A 69 -13.98 16.39 18.34
C PRO A 69 -13.98 17.24 17.06
N GLY A 70 -15.11 17.26 16.37
CA GLY A 70 -15.32 18.11 15.20
C GLY A 70 -14.70 17.59 13.90
N GLN A 71 -14.33 16.31 13.85
CA GLN A 71 -13.87 15.64 12.63
C GLN A 71 -15.08 15.13 11.83
N GLY A 72 -15.24 15.63 10.60
CA GLY A 72 -16.27 15.19 9.67
C GLY A 72 -15.66 14.62 8.40
N SER A 73 -16.44 13.85 7.63
CA SER A 73 -16.03 13.38 6.31
C SER A 73 -17.17 13.41 5.31
N CYS A 74 -16.85 13.77 4.06
CA CYS A 74 -17.76 13.69 2.93
C CYS A 74 -17.00 13.56 1.61
N THR A 75 -17.38 12.60 0.77
CA THR A 75 -16.90 12.51 -0.62
C THR A 75 -18.07 12.38 -1.60
N PRO A 76 -18.31 13.39 -2.47
CA PRO A 76 -19.28 13.28 -3.55
C PRO A 76 -18.73 12.42 -4.71
N HIS A 77 -19.58 11.59 -5.28
CA HIS A 77 -19.32 10.79 -6.47
C HIS A 77 -20.38 11.09 -7.53
N VAL A 78 -19.95 11.37 -8.75
CA VAL A 78 -20.84 11.68 -9.89
C VAL A 78 -20.51 10.74 -11.04
N LEU A 79 -21.53 10.27 -11.76
CA LEU A 79 -21.35 9.40 -12.91
C LEU A 79 -20.40 10.05 -13.95
N PRO A 80 -19.49 9.26 -14.55
CA PRO A 80 -18.76 9.69 -15.73
C PRO A 80 -19.73 10.21 -16.81
N GLY A 81 -19.40 11.33 -17.47
CA GLY A 81 -20.27 11.99 -18.46
C GLY A 81 -21.32 12.95 -17.88
N HIS A 82 -21.56 12.93 -16.56
CA HIS A 82 -22.43 13.87 -15.85
C HIS A 82 -21.65 14.89 -15.00
N THR A 83 -20.33 14.83 -15.01
CA THR A 83 -19.43 15.79 -14.33
C THR A 83 -19.46 17.17 -15.01
N GLY A 84 -19.02 18.21 -14.29
CA GLY A 84 -19.00 19.58 -14.81
C GLY A 84 -20.39 20.27 -14.93
N ARG A 85 -21.44 19.64 -14.40
CA ARG A 85 -22.84 20.13 -14.47
C ARG A 85 -23.43 20.56 -13.12
N GLY A 86 -22.57 20.80 -12.13
CA GLY A 86 -22.96 21.30 -10.81
C GLY A 86 -23.43 20.26 -9.78
N ALA A 87 -23.65 18.99 -10.16
CA ALA A 87 -24.11 17.95 -9.24
C ALA A 87 -23.14 17.72 -8.06
N GLY A 88 -21.83 17.66 -8.33
CA GLY A 88 -20.79 17.50 -7.30
C GLY A 88 -20.77 18.68 -6.32
N SER A 89 -20.85 19.91 -6.81
CA SER A 89 -20.90 21.12 -5.97
C SER A 89 -22.15 21.13 -5.08
N LEU A 90 -23.31 20.79 -5.64
CA LEU A 90 -24.56 20.77 -4.89
C LEU A 90 -24.54 19.71 -3.76
N LEU A 91 -24.04 18.51 -4.07
CA LEU A 91 -23.88 17.44 -3.08
C LEU A 91 -22.92 17.85 -1.97
N LEU A 92 -21.76 18.41 -2.34
CA LEU A 92 -20.72 18.79 -1.39
C LEU A 92 -21.18 19.93 -0.47
N SER A 93 -21.73 21.04 -1.01
CA SER A 93 -22.21 22.14 -0.17
C SER A 93 -23.28 21.69 0.81
N THR A 94 -24.21 20.82 0.38
CA THR A 94 -25.26 20.30 1.27
C THR A 94 -24.68 19.44 2.38
N ALA A 95 -23.69 18.60 2.07
CA ALA A 95 -23.01 17.78 3.05
C ALA A 95 -22.19 18.62 4.04
N GLU A 96 -21.47 19.64 3.57
CA GLU A 96 -20.71 20.57 4.42
C GLU A 96 -21.64 21.35 5.37
N GLU A 97 -22.78 21.83 4.89
CA GLU A 97 -23.79 22.51 5.73
C GLU A 97 -24.31 21.59 6.84
N HIS A 98 -24.61 20.33 6.49
CA HIS A 98 -25.05 19.31 7.44
C HIS A 98 -23.96 19.02 8.49
N LEU A 99 -22.72 18.85 8.06
CA LEU A 99 -21.59 18.57 8.95
C LEU A 99 -21.29 19.76 9.87
N ALA A 100 -21.36 20.99 9.36
CA ALA A 100 -21.19 22.19 10.17
C ALA A 100 -22.29 22.31 11.24
N GLN A 101 -23.55 22.01 10.91
CA GLN A 101 -24.65 21.97 11.88
C GLN A 101 -24.48 20.86 12.93
N ALA A 102 -23.87 19.74 12.54
CA ALA A 102 -23.51 18.64 13.44
C ALA A 102 -22.21 18.89 14.23
N GLY A 103 -21.56 20.05 14.08
CA GLY A 103 -20.39 20.44 14.87
C GLY A 103 -19.03 20.08 14.26
N ALA A 104 -18.97 19.69 12.99
CA ALA A 104 -17.68 19.51 12.30
C ALA A 104 -16.94 20.83 12.15
N ALA A 105 -15.69 20.87 12.62
CA ALA A 105 -14.73 21.96 12.42
C ALA A 105 -13.79 21.68 11.24
N VAL A 106 -13.53 20.40 10.96
CA VAL A 106 -12.69 19.92 9.85
C VAL A 106 -13.47 18.89 9.06
N VAL A 107 -13.47 18.99 7.73
CA VAL A 107 -14.09 18.01 6.84
C VAL A 107 -13.04 17.37 5.95
N HIS A 108 -12.93 16.04 6.04
CA HIS A 108 -12.03 15.23 5.23
C HIS A 108 -12.75 14.66 4.02
N ALA A 109 -12.00 14.45 2.94
CA ALA A 109 -12.50 13.82 1.73
C ALA A 109 -11.42 12.97 1.07
N TRP A 110 -11.77 11.76 0.65
CA TRP A 110 -10.93 11.00 -0.28
C TRP A 110 -11.16 11.51 -1.70
N VAL A 111 -10.08 11.92 -2.38
CA VAL A 111 -10.12 12.49 -3.72
C VAL A 111 -9.36 11.55 -4.66
N LEU A 112 -10.00 11.16 -5.76
CA LEU A 112 -9.31 10.41 -6.81
C LEU A 112 -8.20 11.25 -7.41
N ASP A 113 -7.03 10.65 -7.62
CA ASP A 113 -5.86 11.31 -8.21
C ASP A 113 -6.04 11.51 -9.73
N THR A 114 -6.97 12.40 -10.08
CA THR A 114 -7.22 12.86 -11.43
C THR A 114 -7.20 14.40 -11.44
N PRO A 115 -6.75 15.04 -12.53
CA PRO A 115 -6.70 16.50 -12.60
C PRO A 115 -8.05 17.16 -12.26
N GLN A 116 -9.16 16.61 -12.77
CA GLN A 116 -10.50 17.14 -12.55
C GLN A 116 -10.92 17.07 -11.06
N SER A 117 -10.69 15.95 -10.40
CA SER A 117 -11.05 15.76 -8.98
C SER A 117 -10.19 16.64 -8.06
N LEU A 118 -8.90 16.75 -8.34
CA LEU A 118 -7.97 17.59 -7.58
C LEU A 118 -8.29 19.08 -7.75
N GLU A 119 -8.58 19.53 -8.97
CA GLU A 119 -8.99 20.91 -9.24
C GLU A 119 -10.31 21.25 -8.53
N PHE A 120 -11.29 20.35 -8.58
CA PHE A 120 -12.55 20.51 -7.87
C PHE A 120 -12.34 20.65 -6.36
N ALA A 121 -11.55 19.76 -5.74
CA ALA A 121 -11.27 19.82 -4.31
C ALA A 121 -10.56 21.13 -3.91
N ARG A 122 -9.51 21.53 -4.66
CA ARG A 122 -8.79 22.79 -4.41
C ARG A 122 -9.70 24.01 -4.56
N GLY A 123 -10.56 24.03 -5.58
CA GLY A 123 -11.54 25.09 -5.79
C GLY A 123 -12.59 25.19 -4.67
N ARG A 124 -12.72 24.15 -3.85
CA ARG A 124 -13.59 24.09 -2.67
C ARG A 124 -12.85 24.33 -1.35
N GLY A 125 -11.55 24.64 -1.41
CA GLY A 125 -10.75 24.96 -0.22
C GLY A 125 -10.11 23.76 0.47
N TYR A 126 -10.28 22.54 -0.08
CA TYR A 126 -9.59 21.35 0.43
C TYR A 126 -8.10 21.42 0.10
N ARG A 127 -7.28 20.98 1.06
CA ARG A 127 -5.83 20.87 0.90
C ARG A 127 -5.43 19.40 0.87
N PRO A 128 -4.40 19.01 0.10
CA PRO A 128 -3.88 17.64 0.14
C PRO A 128 -3.43 17.26 1.54
N GLY A 129 -3.94 16.14 2.05
CA GLY A 129 -3.42 15.44 3.23
C GLY A 129 -2.55 14.28 2.78
N ARG A 130 -2.86 13.08 3.26
CA ARG A 130 -2.14 11.85 2.87
C ARG A 130 -2.64 11.26 1.55
N SER A 131 -1.79 10.40 0.96
CA SER A 131 -2.15 9.59 -0.21
C SER A 131 -2.52 8.16 0.20
N ALA A 132 -3.47 7.57 -0.51
CA ALA A 132 -3.86 6.17 -0.41
C ALA A 132 -3.90 5.55 -1.81
N HIS A 133 -3.67 4.24 -1.92
CA HIS A 133 -3.73 3.52 -3.19
C HIS A 133 -4.57 2.25 -3.10
N PHE A 134 -5.34 1.99 -4.16
CA PHE A 134 -5.97 0.70 -4.33
C PHE A 134 -4.98 -0.32 -4.90
N GLN A 135 -4.59 -1.30 -4.08
CA GLN A 135 -3.93 -2.51 -4.58
C GLN A 135 -4.99 -3.48 -5.12
N HIS A 136 -4.69 -4.06 -6.28
CA HIS A 136 -5.63 -4.91 -6.99
C HIS A 136 -4.92 -6.11 -7.59
N LEU A 137 -5.51 -7.29 -7.37
CA LEU A 137 -5.13 -8.53 -8.02
C LEU A 137 -6.35 -9.17 -8.70
N ASP A 138 -6.19 -9.54 -9.96
CA ASP A 138 -7.16 -10.38 -10.66
C ASP A 138 -6.99 -11.83 -10.23
N LEU A 139 -7.90 -12.32 -9.39
CA LEU A 139 -7.82 -13.68 -8.85
C LEU A 139 -8.15 -14.76 -9.87
N ALA A 140 -8.97 -14.45 -10.88
CA ALA A 140 -9.33 -15.45 -11.89
C ALA A 140 -8.17 -15.72 -12.86
N GLY A 141 -7.31 -14.72 -13.08
CA GLY A 141 -6.17 -14.80 -13.99
C GLY A 141 -4.80 -14.95 -13.33
N ALA A 142 -4.67 -14.72 -12.02
CA ALA A 142 -3.39 -14.77 -11.33
C ALA A 142 -3.08 -16.17 -10.75
N SER A 143 -1.78 -16.52 -10.76
CA SER A 143 -1.28 -17.61 -9.93
C SER A 143 -1.07 -17.09 -8.51
N LEU A 144 -1.75 -17.69 -7.53
CA LEU A 144 -1.53 -17.37 -6.13
C LEU A 144 -0.23 -18.01 -5.63
N PRO A 145 0.49 -17.35 -4.69
CA PRO A 145 1.62 -17.97 -4.03
C PRO A 145 1.17 -19.27 -3.32
N PRO A 146 2.06 -20.28 -3.22
CA PRO A 146 1.72 -21.51 -2.51
C PRO A 146 1.42 -21.21 -1.04
N LEU A 147 0.48 -21.98 -0.48
CA LEU A 147 0.17 -21.95 0.94
C LEU A 147 1.44 -22.32 1.73
N GLN A 148 1.87 -21.46 2.65
CA GLN A 148 2.99 -21.76 3.54
C GLN A 148 2.53 -22.61 4.72
N GLU A 149 3.37 -23.53 5.19
CA GLU A 149 3.12 -24.26 6.43
C GLU A 149 3.28 -23.34 7.64
N ALA A 150 2.37 -23.49 8.61
CA ALA A 150 2.38 -22.70 9.84
C ALA A 150 3.56 -23.12 10.74
N PRO A 151 4.32 -22.18 11.32
CA PRO A 151 5.32 -22.50 12.32
C PRO A 151 4.69 -23.23 13.52
N ALA A 152 5.51 -23.96 14.28
CA ALA A 152 5.06 -24.58 15.51
C ALA A 152 4.45 -23.53 16.47
N GLY A 153 3.29 -23.86 17.05
CA GLY A 153 2.55 -22.95 17.94
C GLY A 153 1.66 -21.93 17.22
N VAL A 154 1.64 -21.92 15.89
CA VAL A 154 0.79 -21.04 15.06
C VAL A 154 -0.37 -21.82 14.47
N GLU A 155 -1.57 -21.27 14.61
CA GLU A 155 -2.78 -21.83 14.01
C GLU A 155 -3.46 -20.78 13.12
N LEU A 156 -3.97 -21.22 11.96
CA LEU A 156 -4.82 -20.42 11.10
C LEU A 156 -6.28 -20.85 11.26
N ARG A 157 -7.13 -19.90 11.60
CA ARG A 157 -8.59 -20.06 11.69
C ARG A 157 -9.33 -19.15 10.72
N SER A 158 -10.56 -19.52 10.44
CA SER A 158 -11.52 -18.65 9.77
C SER A 158 -12.18 -17.73 10.80
N GLY A 159 -12.65 -16.56 10.39
CA GLY A 159 -13.55 -15.75 11.22
C GLY A 159 -14.81 -16.53 11.62
N ALA A 160 -15.28 -17.47 10.78
CA ALA A 160 -16.42 -18.33 11.09
C ALA A 160 -16.22 -19.17 12.37
N ASP A 161 -14.97 -19.48 12.74
CA ASP A 161 -14.65 -20.22 13.98
C ASP A 161 -14.89 -19.38 15.25
N PHE A 162 -15.22 -18.08 15.09
CA PHE A 162 -15.56 -17.12 16.15
C PHE A 162 -17.04 -16.70 16.12
N ALA A 163 -17.90 -17.42 15.38
CA ALA A 163 -19.31 -17.06 15.24
C ALA A 163 -20.08 -17.04 16.58
N ASP A 164 -19.76 -17.97 17.48
CA ASP A 164 -20.39 -18.07 18.79
C ASP A 164 -19.91 -16.97 19.77
N ASP A 165 -18.66 -16.53 19.61
CA ASP A 165 -18.05 -15.45 20.39
C ASP A 165 -17.05 -14.64 19.54
N PRO A 166 -17.48 -13.51 18.95
CA PRO A 166 -16.60 -12.67 18.14
C PRO A 166 -15.79 -11.68 18.98
N ARG A 167 -15.92 -11.70 20.32
CA ARG A 167 -15.20 -10.78 21.22
C ARG A 167 -13.68 -10.78 21.04
N PRO A 168 -13.00 -11.92 20.82
CA PRO A 168 -11.56 -11.90 20.59
C PRO A 168 -11.15 -11.15 19.31
N LEU A 169 -12.03 -11.10 18.30
CA LEU A 169 -11.79 -10.33 17.08
C LEU A 169 -12.03 -8.84 17.28
N PHE A 170 -13.06 -8.47 18.06
CA PHE A 170 -13.24 -7.08 18.47
C PHE A 170 -12.03 -6.55 19.24
N GLU A 171 -11.55 -7.29 20.24
CA GLU A 171 -10.40 -6.87 21.04
C GLU A 171 -9.14 -6.72 20.18
N ALA A 172 -8.97 -7.62 19.21
CA ALA A 172 -7.88 -7.54 18.26
C ALA A 172 -8.00 -6.31 17.34
N ASP A 173 -9.20 -6.02 16.83
CA ASP A 173 -9.50 -4.87 15.97
C ASP A 173 -9.28 -3.55 16.73
N ALA A 174 -9.85 -3.45 17.93
CA ALA A 174 -9.67 -2.33 18.86
C ALA A 174 -8.20 -2.03 19.14
N GLU A 175 -7.36 -3.05 19.33
CA GLU A 175 -5.94 -2.85 19.58
C GLU A 175 -5.22 -2.24 18.36
N VAL A 176 -5.58 -2.65 17.13
CA VAL A 176 -4.86 -2.27 15.91
C VAL A 176 -5.40 -1.00 15.26
N THR A 177 -6.66 -0.62 15.48
CA THR A 177 -7.28 0.59 14.90
C THR A 177 -6.49 1.86 15.16
N PRO A 178 -5.99 2.14 16.39
CA PRO A 178 -5.19 3.33 16.65
C PRO A 178 -3.85 3.39 15.87
N ASP A 179 -3.39 2.25 15.33
CA ASP A 179 -2.16 2.19 14.53
C ASP A 179 -2.43 2.36 13.03
N GLU A 180 -3.69 2.55 12.61
CA GLU A 180 -4.01 2.81 11.21
C GLU A 180 -3.44 4.17 10.79
N PRO A 181 -2.72 4.23 9.64
CA PRO A 181 -2.24 5.49 9.10
C PRO A 181 -3.40 6.31 8.51
N THR A 182 -4.11 7.07 9.35
CA THR A 182 -5.23 7.95 9.00
C THR A 182 -5.01 9.40 9.48
N ASP A 183 -5.70 10.35 8.85
CA ASP A 183 -5.65 11.79 9.20
C ASP A 183 -6.62 12.13 10.35
N VAL A 184 -7.46 11.17 10.76
CA VAL A 184 -8.40 11.28 11.86
C VAL A 184 -8.04 10.21 12.88
N PRO A 185 -7.53 10.57 14.08
CA PRO A 185 -7.22 9.59 15.11
C PRO A 185 -8.51 8.94 15.60
N THR A 186 -8.54 7.61 15.67
CA THR A 186 -9.74 6.81 15.94
C THR A 186 -9.47 5.81 17.05
N GLU A 187 -10.41 5.70 17.99
CA GLU A 187 -10.46 4.63 18.97
C GLU A 187 -11.72 3.80 18.75
N LEU A 188 -11.58 2.48 18.88
CA LEU A 188 -12.67 1.53 18.71
C LEU A 188 -12.90 0.84 20.05
N ASP A 189 -13.97 1.23 20.75
CA ASP A 189 -14.29 0.78 22.10
C ASP A 189 -15.75 0.34 22.28
N ASP A 190 -16.63 0.62 21.31
CA ASP A 190 -18.03 0.16 21.30
C ASP A 190 -18.18 -1.21 20.63
N TYR A 191 -18.29 -2.25 21.46
CA TYR A 191 -18.51 -3.61 21.00
C TYR A 191 -19.85 -3.83 20.29
N GLU A 192 -20.92 -3.15 20.71
CA GLU A 192 -22.26 -3.38 20.16
C GLU A 192 -22.42 -2.71 18.79
N ASP A 193 -21.83 -1.51 18.63
CA ASP A 193 -21.72 -0.88 17.32
C ASP A 193 -20.85 -1.73 16.39
N TRP A 194 -19.66 -2.16 16.84
CA TRP A 194 -18.79 -3.04 16.05
C TRP A 194 -19.47 -4.35 15.65
N LEU A 195 -20.22 -4.98 16.56
CA LEU A 195 -20.94 -6.22 16.28
C LEU A 195 -21.99 -6.02 15.18
N THR A 196 -22.62 -4.85 15.13
CA THR A 196 -23.67 -4.52 14.16
C THR A 196 -23.10 -4.02 12.83
N ASN A 197 -22.12 -3.12 12.88
CA ASN A 197 -21.61 -2.37 11.73
C ASN A 197 -20.33 -2.94 11.13
N THR A 198 -19.67 -3.88 11.81
CA THR A 198 -18.50 -4.60 11.30
C THR A 198 -18.78 -6.09 11.18
N TRP A 199 -19.12 -6.77 12.27
CA TRP A 199 -19.25 -8.24 12.29
C TRP A 199 -20.48 -8.76 11.52
N ARG A 200 -21.64 -8.12 11.72
CA ARG A 200 -22.90 -8.46 11.03
C ARG A 200 -23.12 -7.67 9.75
N HIS A 201 -22.13 -6.87 9.35
CA HIS A 201 -22.22 -6.03 8.18
C HIS A 201 -22.48 -6.87 6.91
N PRO A 202 -23.37 -6.47 5.99
CA PRO A 202 -23.75 -7.30 4.83
C PRO A 202 -22.62 -7.72 3.90
N THR A 203 -21.50 -6.99 3.92
CA THR A 203 -20.32 -7.33 3.12
C THR A 203 -19.28 -8.13 3.90
N PHE A 204 -19.36 -8.23 5.22
CA PHE A 204 -18.39 -8.99 6.01
C PHE A 204 -18.52 -10.48 5.72
N ASP A 205 -17.40 -11.12 5.38
CA ASP A 205 -17.34 -12.55 5.11
C ASP A 205 -16.51 -13.26 6.17
N ALA A 206 -17.19 -13.88 7.14
CA ALA A 206 -16.55 -14.61 8.21
C ALA A 206 -15.73 -15.81 7.68
N ALA A 207 -16.19 -16.46 6.60
CA ALA A 207 -15.53 -17.64 6.05
C ALA A 207 -14.18 -17.28 5.40
N LEU A 208 -14.13 -16.16 4.68
CA LEU A 208 -12.92 -15.64 4.03
C LEU A 208 -12.01 -14.85 4.98
N THR A 209 -12.56 -14.34 6.08
CA THR A 209 -11.78 -13.70 7.15
C THR A 209 -10.79 -14.71 7.73
N THR A 210 -9.51 -14.33 7.80
CA THR A 210 -8.44 -15.18 8.31
C THR A 210 -7.93 -14.66 9.65
N VAL A 211 -7.79 -15.55 10.63
CA VAL A 211 -7.32 -15.24 11.98
C VAL A 211 -6.09 -16.10 12.30
N VAL A 212 -5.03 -15.47 12.77
CA VAL A 212 -3.81 -16.14 13.23
C VAL A 212 -3.85 -16.22 14.74
N LEU A 213 -3.74 -17.44 15.27
CA LEU A 213 -3.58 -17.70 16.69
C LEU A 213 -2.14 -18.10 17.00
N VAL A 214 -1.65 -17.64 18.15
CA VAL A 214 -0.37 -18.05 18.74
C VAL A 214 -0.65 -18.48 20.17
N ASP A 215 -0.38 -19.75 20.48
CA ASP A 215 -0.71 -20.35 21.78
C ASP A 215 -2.18 -20.11 22.18
N GLY A 216 -3.09 -20.18 21.20
CA GLY A 216 -4.54 -19.99 21.39
C GLY A 216 -5.02 -18.54 21.47
N ARG A 217 -4.13 -17.54 21.37
CA ARG A 217 -4.47 -16.10 21.41
C ARG A 217 -4.43 -15.48 20.03
N VAL A 218 -5.37 -14.60 19.71
CA VAL A 218 -5.32 -13.83 18.45
C VAL A 218 -4.02 -13.03 18.41
N ALA A 219 -3.27 -13.21 17.34
CA ALA A 219 -2.01 -12.50 17.09
C ALA A 219 -2.14 -11.56 15.88
N ALA A 220 -2.89 -11.96 14.86
CA ALA A 220 -3.15 -11.18 13.66
C ALA A 220 -4.47 -11.60 13.00
N PHE A 221 -5.03 -10.74 12.17
CA PHE A 221 -6.20 -11.07 11.37
C PHE A 221 -6.22 -10.29 10.05
N SER A 222 -7.00 -10.79 9.10
CA SER A 222 -7.37 -10.08 7.87
C SER A 222 -8.86 -10.26 7.65
N ALA A 223 -9.63 -9.19 7.90
CA ALA A 223 -11.07 -9.14 7.73
C ALA A 223 -11.44 -9.00 6.25
N ALA A 224 -12.30 -9.89 5.78
CA ALA A 224 -12.75 -9.96 4.40
C ALA A 224 -14.10 -9.25 4.23
N GLY A 225 -14.18 -8.41 3.21
CA GLY A 225 -15.40 -7.83 2.68
C GLY A 225 -15.67 -8.34 1.28
N THR A 226 -16.91 -8.66 0.92
CA THR A 226 -17.28 -9.12 -0.42
C THR A 226 -18.61 -8.54 -0.89
N ASP A 227 -18.76 -8.38 -2.20
CA ASP A 227 -20.08 -8.16 -2.83
C ASP A 227 -20.81 -9.48 -3.16
N GLY A 228 -20.24 -10.62 -2.76
CA GLY A 228 -20.78 -11.97 -2.98
C GLY A 228 -20.70 -12.45 -4.44
N SER A 229 -20.10 -11.67 -5.34
CA SER A 229 -20.10 -11.98 -6.78
C SER A 229 -18.73 -11.83 -7.42
N ARG A 230 -18.16 -10.64 -7.37
CA ARG A 230 -16.99 -10.24 -8.14
C ARG A 230 -15.94 -9.53 -7.33
N THR A 231 -16.26 -8.90 -6.21
CA THR A 231 -15.30 -8.02 -5.53
C THR A 231 -15.08 -8.47 -4.12
N TYR A 232 -13.86 -8.89 -3.83
CA TYR A 232 -13.32 -9.05 -2.48
C TYR A 232 -12.51 -7.80 -2.11
N SER A 233 -12.59 -7.41 -0.85
CA SER A 233 -11.83 -6.34 -0.20
C SER A 233 -11.23 -6.88 1.10
N SER A 234 -9.94 -6.65 1.33
CA SER A 234 -9.36 -6.71 2.67
C SER A 234 -9.73 -5.40 3.35
N ASN A 235 -10.71 -5.47 4.25
CA ASN A 235 -11.24 -4.32 4.96
C ASN A 235 -10.22 -3.86 6.00
N MET A 236 -9.99 -4.69 7.03
CA MET A 236 -8.99 -4.44 8.06
C MET A 236 -7.95 -5.57 8.09
N THR A 237 -6.68 -5.25 8.26
CA THR A 237 -5.61 -6.23 8.45
C THR A 237 -4.72 -5.78 9.59
N GLY A 238 -4.81 -6.48 10.71
CA GLY A 238 -4.13 -6.14 11.95
C GLY A 238 -3.09 -7.17 12.37
N THR A 239 -2.07 -6.73 13.09
CA THR A 239 -1.24 -7.62 13.93
C THR A 239 -1.03 -6.95 15.26
N LEU A 240 -1.35 -7.65 16.35
CA LEU A 240 -1.24 -7.09 17.70
C LEU A 240 0.22 -6.74 18.00
N ARG A 241 0.43 -5.72 18.82
CA ARG A 241 1.74 -5.10 19.09
C ARG A 241 2.76 -6.12 19.58
N ALA A 242 2.32 -7.05 20.43
CA ALA A 242 3.14 -8.13 20.97
C ALA A 242 3.71 -9.10 19.91
N PHE A 243 3.14 -9.13 18.70
CA PHE A 243 3.53 -10.03 17.60
C PHE A 243 4.08 -9.26 16.38
N ARG A 244 4.53 -8.01 16.59
CA ARG A 244 5.23 -7.22 15.56
C ARG A 244 6.73 -7.52 15.57
N GLY A 245 7.33 -7.68 14.40
CA GLY A 245 8.77 -8.00 14.21
C GLY A 245 9.15 -9.50 14.30
N GLY A 246 10.42 -9.83 14.02
CA GLY A 246 10.98 -11.19 14.18
C GLY A 246 10.57 -12.24 13.15
N VAL A 247 10.51 -13.53 13.57
CA VAL A 247 10.13 -14.70 12.75
C VAL A 247 8.74 -14.57 12.08
N TRP A 248 7.92 -13.64 12.58
CA TRP A 248 6.60 -13.30 12.03
C TRP A 248 6.68 -12.47 10.72
N ARG A 249 7.83 -11.85 10.39
CA ARG A 249 8.01 -11.06 9.15
C ARG A 249 7.81 -11.90 7.88
N SER A 250 8.23 -13.17 7.86
CA SER A 250 8.10 -14.03 6.67
C SER A 250 6.67 -14.56 6.45
N TRP A 251 5.87 -14.65 7.52
CA TRP A 251 4.53 -15.25 7.49
C TRP A 251 3.39 -14.25 7.26
N ARG A 252 3.62 -12.94 7.44
CA ARG A 252 2.66 -11.85 7.11
C ARG A 252 2.13 -11.88 5.68
N ARG A 253 2.89 -12.47 4.75
CA ARG A 253 2.48 -12.58 3.33
C ARG A 253 1.39 -13.64 3.12
N THR A 254 1.23 -14.58 4.06
CA THR A 254 0.34 -15.73 3.98
C THR A 254 -1.09 -15.34 4.36
N THR A 255 -1.29 -14.47 5.37
CA THR A 255 -2.62 -14.00 5.82
C THR A 255 -3.44 -13.25 4.76
N ARG A 256 -2.81 -12.68 3.72
CA ARG A 256 -3.54 -12.03 2.60
C ARG A 256 -4.04 -13.01 1.53
N CYS A 257 -3.51 -14.23 1.45
CA CYS A 257 -3.77 -15.16 0.36
C CYS A 257 -4.42 -16.49 0.79
N THR A 258 -4.37 -16.85 2.08
CA THR A 258 -4.90 -18.15 2.57
C THR A 258 -6.41 -18.30 2.52
N GLY A 259 -7.18 -17.21 2.64
CA GLY A 259 -8.65 -17.26 2.55
C GLY A 259 -9.14 -17.73 1.18
N LEU A 260 -8.32 -17.61 0.13
CA LEU A 260 -8.67 -17.93 -1.26
C LEU A 260 -8.30 -19.37 -1.68
N GLY A 261 -7.57 -20.10 -0.84
CA GLY A 261 -7.05 -21.44 -1.13
C GLY A 261 -7.79 -22.59 -0.44
N ARG A 262 -8.85 -22.32 0.33
CA ARG A 262 -9.67 -23.38 0.93
C ARG A 262 -10.71 -23.86 -0.10
N PRO A 263 -10.78 -25.17 -0.41
CA PRO A 263 -11.88 -25.70 -1.20
C PRO A 263 -13.17 -25.64 -0.37
N ASP A 264 -14.09 -24.74 -0.71
CA ASP A 264 -15.47 -24.83 -0.23
C ASP A 264 -16.19 -25.93 -1.03
N THR A 265 -16.76 -26.90 -0.32
CA THR A 265 -17.52 -28.04 -0.87
C THR A 265 -18.93 -27.67 -1.34
N ARG A 266 -19.31 -26.39 -1.39
CA ARG A 266 -20.57 -25.97 -2.01
C ARG A 266 -20.37 -25.73 -3.48
N THR A 267 -20.91 -26.61 -4.32
CA THR A 267 -21.07 -26.41 -5.76
C THR A 267 -21.94 -25.18 -6.04
N PRO A 268 -21.41 -24.11 -6.65
CA PRO A 268 -22.24 -23.11 -7.31
C PRO A 268 -22.15 -23.37 -8.82
N THR A 269 -23.30 -23.42 -9.48
CA THR A 269 -23.38 -23.27 -10.94
C THR A 269 -22.55 -22.06 -11.39
N PRO A 270 -21.71 -22.18 -12.43
CA PRO A 270 -20.73 -21.16 -12.78
C PRO A 270 -21.43 -19.87 -13.26
N PRO A 271 -21.15 -18.71 -12.66
CA PRO A 271 -21.47 -17.44 -13.30
C PRO A 271 -20.44 -17.15 -14.40
N THR A 272 -20.92 -16.62 -15.52
CA THR A 272 -20.19 -16.31 -16.76
C THR A 272 -19.31 -15.04 -16.68
N THR A 273 -18.82 -14.64 -15.50
CA THR A 273 -18.08 -13.36 -15.35
C THR A 273 -17.04 -13.41 -14.21
N PRO A 274 -15.80 -12.91 -14.40
CA PRO A 274 -14.67 -13.14 -13.47
C PRO A 274 -14.75 -12.35 -12.15
N ALA A 275 -14.32 -12.99 -11.05
CA ALA A 275 -14.17 -12.42 -9.71
C ALA A 275 -12.76 -11.84 -9.44
N THR A 276 -12.66 -10.85 -8.56
CA THR A 276 -11.49 -9.99 -8.26
C THR A 276 -11.33 -9.79 -6.75
N ALA A 277 -10.08 -9.76 -6.24
CA ALA A 277 -9.78 -9.38 -4.86
C ALA A 277 -8.94 -8.11 -4.77
N ARG A 278 -9.18 -7.36 -3.70
CA ARG A 278 -8.59 -6.06 -3.45
C ARG A 278 -8.26 -5.94 -1.97
N CYS A 279 -7.30 -5.09 -1.65
CA CYS A 279 -6.98 -4.66 -0.29
C CYS A 279 -7.09 -3.14 -0.25
N TRP A 280 -7.51 -2.57 0.88
CA TRP A 280 -7.19 -1.16 1.18
C TRP A 280 -5.66 -1.02 1.44
N PRO A 281 -5.04 0.16 1.20
CA PRO A 281 -3.62 0.31 0.82
C PRO A 281 -2.64 -0.26 1.86
N SER A 282 -1.53 -0.89 1.48
CA SER A 282 -0.31 -0.17 1.07
C SER A 282 -0.28 0.33 -0.38
N THR A 283 0.63 1.26 -0.65
CA THR A 283 0.73 2.03 -1.89
C THR A 283 1.18 1.18 -3.11
N ARG A 284 0.41 1.15 -4.23
CA ARG A 284 0.85 1.26 -5.66
C ARG A 284 -0.04 0.56 -6.69
N ARG A 285 0.01 1.09 -7.93
CA ARG A 285 -0.54 0.54 -9.18
C ARG A 285 0.48 0.76 -10.31
N SER A 286 0.54 -0.19 -11.23
CA SER A 286 0.79 0.08 -12.66
C SER A 286 0.13 -1.03 -13.49
N ALA A 287 -0.42 -0.63 -14.64
CA ALA A 287 -0.98 -1.52 -15.66
C ALA A 287 -0.24 -1.24 -16.97
N THR A 288 0.26 -2.29 -17.59
CA THR A 288 0.90 -2.28 -18.91
C THR A 288 -0.07 -2.75 -19.99
N ARG A 289 0.13 -2.26 -21.21
CA ARG A 289 -0.56 -2.70 -22.43
C ARG A 289 0.49 -3.32 -23.35
N SER A 290 0.17 -4.47 -23.92
CA SER A 290 1.09 -5.34 -24.67
C SER A 290 0.98 -5.20 -26.20
N ALA A 291 2.05 -5.65 -26.87
CA ALA A 291 2.12 -6.42 -28.14
C ALA A 291 3.06 -5.80 -29.21
N PRO A 292 3.62 -6.57 -30.18
CA PRO A 292 3.99 -7.99 -30.19
C PRO A 292 5.41 -8.29 -30.77
N ARG A 293 5.80 -9.56 -30.65
CA ARG A 293 7.01 -10.24 -31.18
C ARG A 293 7.30 -10.01 -32.68
N ARG A 294 8.59 -10.01 -33.06
CA ARG A 294 9.13 -10.60 -34.30
C ARG A 294 10.58 -11.11 -34.13
N SER A 295 10.93 -12.08 -34.96
CA SER A 295 11.99 -13.09 -34.83
C SER A 295 13.42 -12.69 -35.25
N ALA A 296 14.39 -13.23 -34.51
CA ALA A 296 15.60 -13.98 -34.88
C ALA A 296 16.63 -13.52 -35.96
N MET A 297 17.90 -13.51 -35.48
CA MET A 297 19.20 -13.90 -36.10
C MET A 297 19.99 -12.85 -36.94
N PRO A 298 21.35 -12.94 -37.02
CA PRO A 298 22.36 -13.46 -36.09
C PRO A 298 23.57 -12.49 -35.87
N ALA A 299 24.51 -12.89 -35.00
CA ALA A 299 25.76 -12.18 -34.66
C ALA A 299 26.70 -11.94 -35.85
N PRO A 300 27.66 -11.00 -35.75
CA PRO A 300 29.03 -11.47 -35.60
C PRO A 300 30.00 -10.60 -34.78
N SER A 301 31.05 -11.29 -34.31
CA SER A 301 32.45 -10.86 -34.19
C SER A 301 32.90 -9.95 -33.05
N ALA A 302 33.91 -10.50 -32.35
CA ALA A 302 34.61 -9.96 -31.21
C ALA A 302 35.55 -8.80 -31.58
N GLU A 303 35.58 -7.80 -30.71
CA GLU A 303 36.55 -6.70 -30.69
C GLU A 303 37.13 -6.52 -29.27
N PRO A 304 38.29 -5.85 -29.14
CA PRO A 304 39.36 -6.26 -28.23
C PRO A 304 39.15 -5.84 -26.78
N ARG A 305 39.67 -6.70 -25.90
CA ARG A 305 39.53 -6.66 -24.44
C ARG A 305 40.23 -5.43 -23.82
N ALA A 306 39.43 -4.54 -23.25
CA ALA A 306 39.84 -3.39 -22.43
C ALA A 306 40.72 -3.83 -21.23
N PRO A 307 41.58 -2.94 -20.69
CA PRO A 307 42.50 -3.25 -19.59
C PRO A 307 41.74 -3.77 -18.37
N ARG A 308 42.26 -4.84 -17.76
CA ARG A 308 41.63 -5.52 -16.61
C ARG A 308 41.43 -4.53 -15.46
N SER A 309 40.17 -4.17 -15.21
CA SER A 309 39.75 -3.43 -14.04
C SER A 309 40.14 -4.19 -12.77
N LYS A 310 40.58 -3.45 -11.75
CA LYS A 310 40.84 -4.02 -10.43
C LYS A 310 39.49 -4.40 -9.82
N GLY A 311 39.24 -5.70 -9.67
CA GLY A 311 38.08 -6.17 -8.92
C GLY A 311 38.23 -5.83 -7.44
N LEU A 312 37.12 -5.48 -6.79
CA LEU A 312 37.00 -5.32 -5.34
C LEU A 312 35.82 -6.14 -4.82
N VAL A 313 35.67 -6.24 -3.51
CA VAL A 313 34.51 -6.89 -2.87
C VAL A 313 33.66 -5.85 -2.19
N VAL A 314 32.37 -5.77 -2.53
CA VAL A 314 31.39 -5.00 -1.76
C VAL A 314 30.93 -5.86 -0.59
N ALA A 315 30.95 -5.29 0.61
CA ALA A 315 30.52 -5.94 1.84
C ALA A 315 29.44 -5.10 2.51
N LEU A 316 28.18 -5.53 2.35
CA LEU A 316 27.04 -4.88 2.99
C LEU A 316 26.81 -5.48 4.38
N THR A 317 26.74 -4.62 5.38
CA THR A 317 26.50 -4.99 6.78
C THR A 317 25.28 -4.26 7.31
N LYS A 318 24.56 -4.87 8.25
CA LYS A 318 23.39 -4.28 8.92
C LYS A 318 23.46 -4.68 10.39
N ALA A 319 23.46 -3.69 11.28
CA ALA A 319 23.61 -3.87 12.73
C ALA A 319 24.77 -4.82 13.12
N GLY A 320 25.94 -4.63 12.51
CA GLY A 320 27.15 -5.42 12.79
C GLY A 320 27.18 -6.83 12.19
N ARG A 321 26.14 -7.25 11.44
CA ARG A 321 26.11 -8.54 10.74
C ARG A 321 26.30 -8.34 9.24
N THR A 322 27.16 -9.14 8.63
CA THR A 322 27.30 -9.16 7.17
C THR A 322 26.04 -9.75 6.53
N LYS A 323 25.42 -8.99 5.63
CA LYS A 323 24.23 -9.41 4.86
C LYS A 323 24.62 -10.13 3.59
N ILE A 324 25.50 -9.52 2.82
CA ILE A 324 25.98 -10.07 1.56
C ILE A 324 27.39 -9.56 1.27
N ARG A 325 28.16 -10.40 0.60
CA ARG A 325 29.46 -10.03 0.02
C ARG A 325 29.47 -10.48 -1.42
N TYR A 326 29.88 -9.60 -2.33
CA TYR A 326 29.93 -9.92 -3.75
C TYR A 326 31.09 -9.22 -4.44
N PRO A 327 31.69 -9.85 -5.47
CA PRO A 327 32.70 -9.21 -6.28
C PRO A 327 32.07 -8.10 -7.14
N ALA A 328 32.78 -6.99 -7.28
CA ALA A 328 32.41 -5.88 -8.13
C ALA A 328 33.63 -5.38 -8.91
N GLU A 329 33.38 -4.87 -10.11
CA GLU A 329 34.37 -4.17 -10.92
C GLU A 329 34.47 -2.72 -10.44
N LEU A 330 35.68 -2.24 -10.10
CA LEU A 330 35.89 -0.83 -9.85
C LEU A 330 35.80 -0.04 -11.16
N VAL A 331 34.84 0.88 -11.25
CA VAL A 331 34.63 1.76 -12.41
C VAL A 331 35.37 3.08 -12.22
N ARG A 332 35.23 3.71 -11.05
CA ARG A 332 35.86 5.00 -10.73
C ARG A 332 36.03 5.15 -9.22
N ASP A 333 37.12 5.78 -8.80
CA ASP A 333 37.28 6.31 -7.44
C ASP A 333 37.90 7.70 -7.57
N ASP A 334 37.18 8.73 -7.14
CA ASP A 334 37.66 10.12 -7.16
C ASP A 334 38.07 10.65 -5.77
N GLY A 335 38.24 9.75 -4.81
CA GLY A 335 38.60 10.08 -3.42
C GLY A 335 37.40 10.40 -2.55
N THR A 336 36.30 10.93 -3.10
CA THR A 336 35.05 11.17 -2.38
C THR A 336 34.02 10.08 -2.65
N ARG A 337 33.90 9.65 -3.90
CA ARG A 337 32.95 8.64 -4.36
C ARG A 337 33.65 7.45 -5.00
N VAL A 338 33.22 6.25 -4.63
CA VAL A 338 33.59 4.99 -5.27
C VAL A 338 32.41 4.51 -6.11
N THR A 339 32.63 4.35 -7.41
CA THR A 339 31.67 3.76 -8.34
C THR A 339 32.14 2.37 -8.72
N VAL A 340 31.28 1.39 -8.56
CA VAL A 340 31.53 0.00 -8.94
C VAL A 340 30.42 -0.52 -9.84
N ARG A 341 30.69 -1.61 -10.54
CA ARG A 341 29.70 -2.33 -11.33
C ARG A 341 29.66 -3.79 -10.90
N ALA A 342 28.47 -4.29 -10.60
CA ALA A 342 28.27 -5.67 -10.20
C ALA A 342 27.01 -6.25 -10.83
N PRO A 343 26.99 -7.54 -11.18
CA PRO A 343 25.73 -8.22 -11.47
C PRO A 343 24.89 -8.33 -10.21
N TRP A 344 23.57 -8.49 -10.37
CA TRP A 344 22.67 -8.80 -9.26
C TRP A 344 23.19 -10.00 -8.45
N ALA A 345 23.44 -9.76 -7.17
CA ALA A 345 24.22 -10.66 -6.31
C ALA A 345 23.39 -11.72 -5.59
N ALA A 346 22.05 -11.57 -5.50
CA ALA A 346 21.20 -12.53 -4.80
C ALA A 346 20.78 -13.70 -5.69
N PRO A 347 20.54 -14.89 -5.13
CA PRO A 347 20.03 -16.02 -5.90
C PRO A 347 18.58 -15.77 -6.33
N GLY A 348 18.31 -15.90 -7.62
CA GLY A 348 16.97 -15.83 -8.18
C GLY A 348 16.38 -14.42 -8.28
N VAL A 349 15.07 -14.37 -8.54
CA VAL A 349 14.33 -13.13 -8.73
C VAL A 349 13.86 -12.59 -7.39
N ARG A 350 14.12 -11.30 -7.14
CA ARG A 350 13.52 -10.55 -6.04
C ARG A 350 12.50 -9.57 -6.61
N ASP A 351 11.23 -9.84 -6.34
CA ASP A 351 10.10 -9.01 -6.78
C ASP A 351 9.64 -8.12 -5.63
N PHE A 352 9.76 -6.80 -5.80
CA PHE A 352 9.33 -5.79 -4.84
C PHE A 352 7.94 -5.23 -5.16
N GLY A 353 7.28 -5.72 -6.22
CA GLY A 353 5.99 -5.22 -6.71
C GLY A 353 6.08 -3.94 -7.55
N PHE A 354 7.06 -3.08 -7.30
CA PHE A 354 7.35 -1.89 -8.12
C PHE A 354 8.55 -2.08 -9.07
N VAL A 355 9.40 -3.07 -8.80
CA VAL A 355 10.50 -3.50 -9.66
C VAL A 355 10.87 -4.95 -9.35
N ARG A 356 11.43 -5.64 -10.36
CA ARG A 356 12.01 -6.98 -10.22
C ARG A 356 13.50 -6.92 -10.47
N PHE A 357 14.28 -7.42 -9.51
CA PHE A 357 15.70 -7.67 -9.69
C PHE A 357 15.91 -9.14 -10.03
N GLU A 358 16.61 -9.38 -11.12
CA GLU A 358 16.65 -10.67 -11.77
C GLU A 358 18.11 -11.07 -12.04
N PRO A 359 18.42 -12.38 -12.05
CA PRO A 359 19.73 -12.85 -12.49
C PRO A 359 20.04 -12.31 -13.90
N GLY A 360 21.17 -11.62 -14.03
CA GLY A 360 21.58 -10.96 -15.27
C GLY A 360 21.42 -9.44 -15.26
N ASP A 361 20.65 -8.87 -14.33
CA ASP A 361 20.65 -7.43 -14.10
C ASP A 361 22.05 -6.95 -13.68
N VAL A 362 22.39 -5.73 -14.08
CA VAL A 362 23.67 -5.09 -13.80
C VAL A 362 23.41 -3.80 -13.04
N LEU A 363 24.07 -3.67 -11.89
CA LEU A 363 24.01 -2.50 -11.04
C LEU A 363 25.29 -1.71 -11.20
N THR A 364 25.16 -0.41 -11.51
CA THR A 364 26.25 0.55 -11.34
C THR A 364 26.00 1.27 -10.02
N GLU A 365 26.86 1.02 -9.05
CA GLU A 365 26.65 1.36 -7.65
C GLU A 365 27.62 2.46 -7.23
N HIS A 366 27.08 3.52 -6.64
CA HIS A 366 27.79 4.73 -6.26
C HIS A 366 27.77 4.86 -4.73
N TYR A 367 28.96 4.89 -4.14
CA TYR A 367 29.17 4.93 -2.69
C TYR A 367 29.97 6.17 -2.31
N TRP A 368 29.48 6.95 -1.35
CA TRP A 368 30.14 8.17 -0.89
C TRP A 368 30.86 7.97 0.44
N ARG A 369 32.00 8.63 0.59
CA ARG A 369 32.78 8.68 1.85
C ARG A 369 32.38 9.84 2.75
N ASP A 370 31.54 10.75 2.25
CA ASP A 370 31.08 11.96 2.92
C ASP A 370 29.55 12.08 2.98
N ARG A 371 28.81 11.15 2.37
CA ARG A 371 27.34 11.11 2.39
C ARG A 371 26.82 9.82 3.01
N TRP A 372 25.58 9.90 3.48
CA TRP A 372 24.90 8.85 4.23
C TRP A 372 23.95 8.02 3.35
N PHE A 373 24.31 7.84 2.09
CA PHE A 373 23.54 7.00 1.17
C PHE A 373 24.45 6.42 0.09
N ALA A 374 23.98 5.34 -0.52
CA ALA A 374 24.50 4.78 -1.75
C ALA A 374 23.39 4.79 -2.82
N VAL A 375 23.74 5.02 -4.08
CA VAL A 375 22.77 5.04 -5.19
C VAL A 375 23.18 4.00 -6.22
N LYS A 376 22.26 3.11 -6.58
CA LYS A 376 22.49 2.00 -7.50
C LYS A 376 21.61 2.16 -8.72
N GLU A 377 22.21 2.50 -9.85
CA GLU A 377 21.54 2.48 -11.14
C GLU A 377 21.34 1.02 -11.57
N VAL A 378 20.09 0.58 -11.69
CA VAL A 378 19.73 -0.80 -12.02
C VAL A 378 19.35 -0.92 -13.48
N ARG A 379 20.06 -1.77 -14.22
CA ARG A 379 19.76 -2.08 -15.61
C ARG A 379 19.51 -3.56 -15.83
N THR A 380 18.70 -3.88 -16.85
CA THR A 380 18.63 -5.25 -17.38
C THR A 380 19.98 -5.69 -17.93
N GLY A 381 20.15 -7.00 -18.17
CA GLY A 381 21.34 -7.53 -18.83
C GLY A 381 21.58 -6.95 -20.24
N ASP A 382 20.52 -6.49 -20.91
CA ASP A 382 20.58 -5.83 -22.21
C ASP A 382 20.77 -4.30 -22.11
N GLY A 383 20.85 -3.76 -20.89
CA GLY A 383 21.19 -2.35 -20.63
C GLY A 383 20.01 -1.39 -20.49
N GLU A 384 18.77 -1.89 -20.48
CA GLU A 384 17.56 -1.07 -20.24
C GLU A 384 17.51 -0.62 -18.77
N LEU A 385 17.28 0.68 -18.55
CA LEU A 385 17.19 1.24 -17.20
C LEU A 385 15.88 0.83 -16.52
N LYS A 386 15.98 0.17 -15.37
CA LYS A 386 14.85 -0.15 -14.49
C LYS A 386 14.57 1.00 -13.49
N GLY A 387 15.62 1.67 -13.03
CA GLY A 387 15.54 2.79 -12.09
C GLY A 387 16.75 2.86 -11.17
N TRP A 388 16.60 3.51 -10.03
CA TRP A 388 17.63 3.65 -9.01
C TRP A 388 17.14 3.11 -7.66
N TYR A 389 17.91 2.20 -7.08
CA TYR A 389 17.74 1.74 -5.71
C TYR A 389 18.78 2.41 -4.84
N CYS A 390 18.35 3.05 -3.76
CA CYS A 390 19.24 3.80 -2.90
C CYS A 390 19.16 3.28 -1.48
N ASP A 391 20.30 2.90 -0.93
CA ASP A 391 20.39 2.54 0.49
C ASP A 391 20.76 3.78 1.28
N ILE A 392 20.14 3.99 2.44
CA ILE A 392 20.65 4.92 3.44
C ILE A 392 21.68 4.18 4.28
N THR A 393 22.90 4.70 4.29
CA THR A 393 24.07 4.00 4.81
C THR A 393 24.91 4.92 5.67
N ARG A 394 25.83 4.36 6.44
CA ARG A 394 27.00 5.15 6.86
C ARG A 394 27.90 5.46 5.66
N PRO A 395 28.74 6.50 5.75
CA PRO A 395 29.74 6.76 4.71
C PRO A 395 30.64 5.54 4.47
N ALA A 396 30.84 5.21 3.19
CA ALA A 396 31.52 4.00 2.78
C ALA A 396 33.02 4.05 3.10
N VAL A 397 33.58 2.88 3.45
CA VAL A 397 35.02 2.73 3.72
C VAL A 397 35.61 1.71 2.78
N LEU A 398 36.62 2.10 2.00
CA LEU A 398 37.39 1.20 1.14
C LEU A 398 38.74 0.92 1.77
N ALA A 399 38.98 -0.33 2.17
CA ALA A 399 40.25 -0.78 2.73
C ALA A 399 40.57 -2.19 2.22
N ASP A 400 41.83 -2.45 1.87
CA ASP A 400 42.32 -3.77 1.44
C ASP A 400 41.48 -4.45 0.33
N GLY A 401 40.94 -3.64 -0.59
CA GLY A 401 40.09 -4.13 -1.68
C GLY A 401 38.67 -4.52 -1.28
N VAL A 402 38.23 -4.15 -0.07
CA VAL A 402 36.86 -4.33 0.43
C VAL A 402 36.19 -2.98 0.60
N LEU A 403 35.09 -2.76 -0.13
CA LEU A 403 34.20 -1.62 0.05
C LEU A 403 33.14 -1.99 1.09
N ALA A 404 33.33 -1.52 2.33
CA ALA A 404 32.44 -1.75 3.45
C ALA A 404 31.35 -0.68 3.50
N VAL A 405 30.10 -1.14 3.58
CA VAL A 405 28.89 -0.31 3.59
C VAL A 405 28.00 -0.81 4.72
N GLU A 406 27.63 0.08 5.63
CA GLU A 406 26.70 -0.22 6.72
C GLU A 406 25.33 0.37 6.38
N ASP A 407 24.38 -0.52 6.12
CA ASP A 407 22.97 -0.25 5.87
C ASP A 407 22.27 0.17 7.16
N LEU A 408 21.48 1.24 7.08
CA LEU A 408 20.76 1.85 8.20
C LEU A 408 19.24 1.65 8.11
N ASP A 409 18.76 0.63 7.41
CA ASP A 409 17.36 0.20 7.40
C ASP A 409 16.38 1.21 6.79
N LEU A 410 16.87 2.13 5.97
CA LEU A 410 16.05 3.03 5.17
C LEU A 410 16.49 2.94 3.72
N ASP A 411 15.54 2.90 2.81
CA ASP A 411 15.82 2.83 1.38
C ASP A 411 14.93 3.80 0.59
N LEU A 412 15.39 4.17 -0.61
CA LEU A 412 14.62 4.94 -1.57
C LEU A 412 14.63 4.23 -2.93
N TRP A 413 13.46 4.08 -3.55
CA TRP A 413 13.35 3.67 -4.95
C TRP A 413 12.90 4.83 -5.84
N VAL A 414 13.55 4.96 -7.00
CA VAL A 414 13.17 5.90 -8.06
C VAL A 414 13.00 5.14 -9.38
N SER A 415 11.84 5.24 -10.02
CA SER A 415 11.60 4.60 -11.33
C SER A 415 12.46 5.21 -12.44
N ALA A 416 12.72 4.44 -13.50
CA ALA A 416 13.53 4.89 -14.65
C ALA A 416 13.05 6.21 -15.28
N ASP A 417 11.74 6.44 -15.30
CA ASP A 417 11.11 7.66 -15.82
C ASP A 417 11.00 8.79 -14.78
N GLY A 418 11.45 8.56 -13.54
CA GLY A 418 11.38 9.51 -12.43
C GLY A 418 9.97 9.74 -11.87
N SER A 419 8.93 9.10 -12.41
CA SER A 419 7.53 9.34 -12.02
C SER A 419 7.19 8.82 -10.62
N SER A 420 7.95 7.84 -10.14
CA SER A 420 7.73 7.17 -8.86
C SER A 420 8.95 7.31 -7.97
N VAL A 421 8.79 8.01 -6.84
CA VAL A 421 9.78 8.12 -5.76
C VAL A 421 9.17 7.55 -4.47
N LEU A 422 9.83 6.55 -3.87
CA LEU A 422 9.28 5.73 -2.78
C LEU A 422 10.28 5.66 -1.65
N ARG A 423 9.85 6.05 -0.45
CA ARG A 423 10.51 5.61 0.78
C ARG A 423 10.14 4.15 1.03
N LEU A 424 11.12 3.38 1.48
CA LEU A 424 11.02 1.97 1.76
C LEU A 424 11.63 1.70 3.13
N ASP A 425 11.15 0.64 3.77
CA ASP A 425 11.69 0.08 5.01
C ASP A 425 11.68 1.05 6.23
N GLU A 426 10.86 2.10 6.20
CA GLU A 426 10.66 3.02 7.34
C GLU A 426 10.23 2.28 8.63
N ASP A 427 9.46 1.19 8.50
CA ASP A 427 9.10 0.31 9.61
C ASP A 427 10.29 -0.51 10.13
N GLU A 428 11.23 -0.87 9.24
CA GLU A 428 12.46 -1.56 9.63
C GLU A 428 13.38 -0.62 10.38
N PHE A 429 13.51 0.62 9.91
CA PHE A 429 14.27 1.67 10.58
C PHE A 429 13.78 1.94 11.99
N GLU A 430 12.47 2.12 12.16
CA GLU A 430 11.87 2.33 13.48
C GLU A 430 12.10 1.12 14.40
N ALA A 431 11.91 -0.09 13.87
CA ALA A 431 12.11 -1.34 14.62
C ALA A 431 13.59 -1.70 14.88
N SER A 432 14.54 -1.07 14.19
CA SER A 432 15.98 -1.37 14.30
C SER A 432 16.57 -1.03 15.69
N GLY A 433 15.84 -0.20 16.46
CA GLY A 433 16.32 0.37 17.71
C GLY A 433 17.52 1.32 17.54
N LEU A 434 17.82 1.75 16.31
CA LEU A 434 18.93 2.66 16.02
C LEU A 434 18.76 3.99 16.75
N ALA A 435 17.55 4.55 16.79
CA ALA A 435 17.27 5.80 17.50
C ALA A 435 17.64 5.74 19.00
N GLY A 436 17.57 4.56 19.63
CA GLY A 436 18.01 4.37 21.01
C GLY A 436 19.52 4.08 21.15
N ARG A 437 20.10 3.30 20.23
CA ARG A 437 21.51 2.88 20.30
C ARG A 437 22.50 3.93 19.78
N ASP A 438 22.14 4.64 18.73
CA ASP A 438 22.91 5.71 18.10
C ASP A 438 21.95 6.78 17.52
N PRO A 439 21.48 7.71 18.36
CA PRO A 439 20.56 8.77 17.94
C PRO A 439 21.15 9.69 16.86
N GLY A 440 22.48 9.87 16.85
CA GLY A 440 23.17 10.70 15.87
C GLY A 440 23.09 10.08 14.47
N ALA A 441 23.35 8.77 14.38
CA ALA A 441 23.19 8.02 13.14
C ALA A 441 21.74 7.97 12.67
N ALA A 442 20.78 7.77 13.59
CA ALA A 442 19.37 7.80 13.24
C ALA A 442 18.95 9.16 12.64
N GLY A 443 19.37 10.27 13.26
CA GLY A 443 19.10 11.60 12.73
C GLY A 443 19.78 11.88 11.39
N ALA A 444 21.00 11.35 11.17
CA ALA A 444 21.68 11.47 9.89
C ALA A 444 21.01 10.65 8.78
N ALA A 445 20.55 9.44 9.10
CA ALA A 445 19.80 8.58 8.18
C ALA A 445 18.50 9.24 7.71
N ALA A 446 17.70 9.77 8.64
CA ALA A 446 16.45 10.48 8.31
C ALA A 446 16.70 11.69 7.39
N ARG A 447 17.70 12.54 7.72
CA ARG A 447 18.06 13.68 6.88
C ARG A 447 18.57 13.27 5.50
N ALA A 448 19.35 12.19 5.42
CA ALA A 448 19.86 11.67 4.17
C ALA A 448 18.73 11.16 3.26
N LEU A 449 17.72 10.51 3.83
CA LEU A 449 16.52 10.10 3.11
C LEU A 449 15.73 11.32 2.59
N ASP A 450 15.51 12.31 3.45
CA ASP A 450 14.82 13.56 3.08
C ASP A 450 15.57 14.30 1.94
N GLU A 451 16.90 14.43 2.05
CA GLU A 451 17.75 15.04 1.03
C GLU A 451 17.65 14.29 -0.30
N LEU A 452 17.77 12.96 -0.26
CA LEU A 452 17.80 12.14 -1.46
C LEU A 452 16.43 12.12 -2.16
N GLU A 453 15.33 12.07 -1.40
CA GLU A 453 13.99 12.22 -1.96
C GLU A 453 13.80 13.60 -2.60
N ALA A 454 14.25 14.67 -1.96
CA ALA A 454 14.15 16.02 -2.51
C ALA A 454 14.92 16.14 -3.83
N LEU A 455 16.15 15.61 -3.90
CA LEU A 455 16.95 15.54 -5.13
C LEU A 455 16.24 14.75 -6.22
N ALA A 456 15.71 13.56 -5.89
CA ALA A 456 14.99 12.71 -6.82
C ALA A 456 13.76 13.39 -7.42
N ARG A 457 13.01 14.17 -6.62
CA ARG A 457 11.80 14.87 -7.05
C ARG A 457 12.07 16.16 -7.84
N ALA A 458 13.16 16.86 -7.54
CA ALA A 458 13.46 18.15 -8.16
C ALA A 458 14.24 18.02 -9.47
N GLU A 459 15.35 17.27 -9.44
CA GLU A 459 16.35 17.26 -10.52
C GLU A 459 16.55 15.85 -11.11
N GLY A 460 16.06 14.83 -10.41
CA GLY A 460 16.34 13.42 -10.72
C GLY A 460 17.74 13.00 -10.26
N LEU A 461 17.97 11.70 -10.18
CA LEU A 461 19.23 11.18 -9.63
C LEU A 461 20.37 11.12 -10.67
N ALA A 462 20.08 11.17 -11.96
CA ALA A 462 21.11 11.03 -13.00
C ALA A 462 22.24 12.08 -12.89
N GLY A 463 21.90 13.33 -12.58
CA GLY A 463 22.87 14.42 -12.42
C GLY A 463 23.80 14.26 -11.21
N LEU A 464 23.37 13.51 -10.19
CA LEU A 464 24.20 13.18 -9.03
C LEU A 464 25.28 12.14 -9.37
N LEU A 465 25.10 11.37 -10.46
CA LEU A 465 25.92 10.21 -10.80
C LEU A 465 27.00 10.51 -11.84
N THR A 466 26.83 11.55 -12.65
CA THR A 466 27.84 12.08 -13.57
C THR A 466 28.91 12.87 -12.82
#